data_AF-A0A3B9C0S3-F1
#
_entry.id   AF-A0A3B9C0S3-F1
#
_cell.length_a   1.000
_cell.length_b   1.000
_cell.length_c   1.000
_cell.angle_alpha   90.00
_cell.angle_beta   90.00
_cell.angle_gamma   90.00
#
_symmetry.space_group_name_H-M   'P 1'
#
loop_
_entity.id
_entity.type
_entity.pdbx_description
1 polymer ?
#
loop_
_entity_poly.entity_id
_entity_poly.type
_entity_poly.pdbx_seq_one_letter_code
_entity_poly.pdbx_strand_id
1 'polypeptide(L)'
;HLQYGLTLAACFLLVLAWPWIIHLVQPHEGPSPLWPTPHRHPHPEPGLHPHHRPMFKPYVGIHFFMSIIVLLIPLLMYSFNNWIKSVSEKNQMELRFLKSQINHHFLFNSLNTIFALSESGSPETSKAIFSLSTMMRYLLSDSQSDKVTLTKELELISHYIELQRLRLPGNMTLNFQVKGETPPYPISPMILMTFIENCFKHGIHTNKPGEINIDIHLLNNKIILDTKNEIHATNQSLDAIEGIGVENAKRRLAHDYPNKYQLQLKEEAPYFYLHLEIDLI
;
A
#
# COMPACT_ATOMS: atom_id res chain seq x y z
N HIS A 1 25.91 -4.45 3.84
CA HIS A 1 26.58 -5.70 4.27
C HIS A 1 27.98 -5.46 4.84
N LEU A 2 28.86 -4.69 4.19
CA LEU A 2 30.22 -4.42 4.68
C LEU A 2 30.27 -3.70 6.05
N GLN A 3 29.44 -2.68 6.27
CA GLN A 3 29.36 -1.98 7.56
C GLN A 3 28.90 -2.89 8.72
N TYR A 4 27.99 -3.83 8.47
CA TYR A 4 27.51 -4.79 9.48
C TYR A 4 28.60 -5.79 9.87
N GLY A 5 29.36 -6.28 8.90
CA GLY A 5 30.52 -7.13 9.16
C GLY A 5 31.58 -6.43 10.00
N LEU A 6 31.82 -5.14 9.73
CA LEU A 6 32.77 -4.32 10.49
C LEU A 6 32.30 -4.08 11.94
N THR A 7 31.01 -3.79 12.17
CA THR A 7 30.48 -3.63 13.53
C THR A 7 30.51 -4.92 14.35
N LEU A 8 30.23 -6.07 13.72
CA LEU A 8 30.28 -7.37 14.37
C LEU A 8 31.72 -7.76 14.72
N ALA A 9 32.65 -7.52 13.79
CA ALA A 9 34.09 -7.74 14.02
C ALA A 9 34.63 -6.83 15.13
N ALA A 10 34.23 -5.55 15.17
CA ALA A 10 34.65 -4.62 16.22
C ALA A 10 34.14 -5.04 17.61
N CYS A 11 32.87 -5.45 17.73
CA CYS A 11 32.32 -5.92 19.00
C CYS A 11 32.97 -7.24 19.45
N PHE A 12 33.25 -8.15 18.51
CA PHE A 12 33.95 -9.40 18.79
C PHE A 12 35.39 -9.16 19.29
N LEU A 13 36.12 -8.24 18.64
CA LEU A 13 37.47 -7.85 19.06
C LEU A 13 37.49 -7.20 20.45
N LEU A 14 36.49 -6.37 20.79
CA LEU A 14 36.37 -5.78 22.12
C LEU A 14 36.12 -6.82 23.21
N VAL A 15 35.30 -7.83 22.92
CA VAL A 15 35.06 -8.96 23.85
C VAL A 15 36.34 -9.80 24.03
N LEU A 16 37.11 -10.01 22.96
CA LEU A 16 38.37 -10.76 23.02
C LEU A 16 39.52 -9.99 23.69
N ALA A 17 39.55 -8.66 23.58
CA ALA A 17 40.58 -7.83 24.18
C ALA A 17 40.37 -7.60 25.69
N TRP A 18 39.15 -7.80 26.19
CA TRP A 18 38.78 -7.50 27.57
C TRP A 18 39.58 -8.24 28.67
N PRO A 19 39.94 -9.53 28.54
CA PRO A 19 40.77 -10.23 29.53
C PRO A 19 42.14 -9.56 29.75
N TRP A 20 42.73 -8.99 28.69
CA TRP A 20 44.00 -8.27 28.74
C TRP A 20 43.87 -6.93 29.44
N ILE A 21 42.75 -6.23 29.22
CA ILE A 21 42.44 -4.96 29.89
C ILE A 21 42.27 -5.16 31.40
N ILE A 22 41.60 -6.24 31.84
CA ILE A 22 41.49 -6.58 33.27
C ILE A 22 42.86 -6.81 33.89
N HIS A 23 43.75 -7.53 33.19
CA HIS A 23 45.09 -7.82 33.71
C HIS A 23 45.95 -6.56 33.87
N LEU A 24 45.75 -5.55 33.01
CA LEU A 24 46.42 -4.26 33.09
C LEU A 24 46.01 -3.41 34.31
N VAL A 25 44.82 -3.67 34.87
CA VAL A 25 44.22 -2.86 35.95
C VAL A 25 44.45 -3.48 37.34
N GLN A 26 44.97 -4.72 37.42
CA GLN A 26 45.29 -5.33 38.72
C GLN A 26 46.63 -4.82 39.26
N PRO A 27 46.70 -4.29 40.49
CA PRO A 27 47.96 -3.86 41.08
C PRO A 27 48.87 -5.08 41.33
N HIS A 28 50.14 -4.98 40.93
CA HIS A 28 51.16 -5.99 41.26
C HIS A 28 51.37 -6.03 42.79
N GLU A 29 51.14 -7.18 43.42
CA GLU A 29 51.50 -7.38 44.82
C GLU A 29 53.03 -7.36 44.96
N GLY A 30 53.55 -6.43 45.78
CA GLY A 30 54.99 -6.30 46.06
C GLY A 30 55.52 -7.42 46.97
N PRO A 31 56.85 -7.63 47.04
CA PRO A 31 57.42 -8.78 47.73
C PRO A 31 57.23 -8.73 49.25
N SER A 32 56.97 -9.89 49.85
CA SER A 32 56.69 -10.08 51.28
C SER A 32 57.87 -9.67 52.19
N PRO A 33 57.64 -9.18 53.43
CA PRO A 33 58.73 -8.69 54.30
C PRO A 33 59.55 -9.84 54.90
N LEU A 34 60.88 -9.65 54.96
CA LEU A 34 61.85 -10.51 55.65
C LEU A 34 62.01 -10.09 57.13
N TRP A 35 61.39 -10.79 58.07
CA TRP A 35 61.86 -10.85 59.47
C TRP A 35 61.30 -12.09 60.19
N PRO A 36 62.04 -12.70 61.15
CA PRO A 36 61.57 -13.90 61.85
C PRO A 36 60.91 -13.56 63.20
N THR A 37 59.74 -14.13 63.49
CA THR A 37 59.13 -14.17 64.84
C THR A 37 59.53 -15.44 65.61
N PRO A 38 59.82 -15.37 66.93
CA PRO A 38 60.21 -16.54 67.72
C PRO A 38 59.05 -17.41 68.21
N HIS A 39 59.39 -18.67 68.49
CA HIS A 39 58.57 -19.87 68.67
C HIS A 39 57.48 -19.88 69.76
N ARG A 40 56.36 -20.57 69.46
CA ARG A 40 55.54 -21.33 70.43
C ARG A 40 54.81 -22.49 69.72
N HIS A 41 54.94 -23.72 70.24
CA HIS A 41 54.16 -24.93 69.86
C HIS A 41 53.52 -25.52 71.14
N PRO A 42 52.62 -26.53 71.09
CA PRO A 42 51.29 -26.58 70.43
C PRO A 42 50.18 -27.14 71.39
N HIS A 43 48.89 -27.14 70.97
CA HIS A 43 47.78 -28.10 71.29
C HIS A 43 46.38 -27.43 71.13
N PRO A 44 45.26 -28.18 70.91
CA PRO A 44 44.78 -28.62 69.59
C PRO A 44 43.37 -28.05 69.26
N GLU A 45 43.11 -27.64 68.01
CA GLU A 45 41.74 -27.34 67.56
C GLU A 45 41.27 -28.32 66.48
N PRO A 46 39.98 -28.74 66.50
CA PRO A 46 39.44 -29.70 65.53
C PRO A 46 39.43 -29.08 64.13
N GLY A 47 39.73 -29.91 63.14
CA GLY A 47 40.01 -29.49 61.77
C GLY A 47 38.98 -28.54 61.18
N LEU A 48 39.37 -27.28 61.03
CA LEU A 48 38.74 -26.34 60.11
C LEU A 48 39.33 -26.61 58.72
N HIS A 49 38.68 -27.46 57.93
CA HIS A 49 38.99 -27.51 56.50
C HIS A 49 38.80 -26.10 55.92
N PRO A 50 39.74 -25.56 55.15
CA PRO A 50 39.50 -24.30 54.48
C PRO A 50 38.38 -24.52 53.47
N HIS A 51 37.18 -24.02 53.78
CA HIS A 51 36.11 -23.90 52.80
C HIS A 51 36.58 -22.91 51.73
N HIS A 52 37.19 -23.42 50.67
CA HIS A 52 37.29 -22.71 49.40
C HIS A 52 35.86 -22.48 48.92
N ARG A 53 35.26 -21.35 49.32
CA ARG A 53 34.06 -20.86 48.65
C ARG A 53 34.46 -20.70 47.18
N PRO A 54 33.78 -21.35 46.22
CA PRO A 54 34.08 -21.09 44.83
C PRO A 54 33.83 -19.59 44.63
N MET A 55 34.91 -18.84 44.43
CA MET A 55 34.85 -17.43 44.10
C MET A 55 34.29 -17.38 42.68
N PHE A 56 32.96 -17.43 42.56
CA PHE A 56 32.27 -17.19 41.31
C PHE A 56 32.52 -15.71 41.00
N LYS A 57 33.59 -15.43 40.27
CA LYS A 57 34.04 -14.07 39.98
C LYS A 57 32.88 -13.34 39.28
N PRO A 58 32.34 -12.24 39.83
CA PRO A 58 31.13 -11.57 39.32
C PRO A 58 31.26 -11.12 37.85
N TYR A 59 32.49 -11.04 37.36
CA TYR A 59 32.84 -10.77 35.98
C TYR A 59 32.30 -11.82 34.98
N VAL A 60 32.18 -13.10 35.35
CA VAL A 60 31.71 -14.16 34.42
C VAL A 60 30.26 -13.92 33.99
N GLY A 61 29.38 -13.53 34.93
CA GLY A 61 27.99 -13.21 34.63
C GLY A 61 27.86 -11.95 33.76
N ILE A 62 28.70 -10.94 34.00
CA ILE A 62 28.74 -9.71 33.21
C ILE A 62 29.22 -10.02 31.77
N HIS A 63 30.22 -10.90 31.59
CA HIS A 63 30.69 -11.30 30.27
C HIS A 63 29.65 -12.06 29.47
N PHE A 64 28.95 -12.99 30.11
CA PHE A 64 27.86 -13.73 29.49
C PHE A 64 26.72 -12.80 29.07
N PHE A 65 26.37 -11.81 29.91
CA PHE A 65 25.36 -10.82 29.58
C PHE A 65 25.79 -9.91 28.41
N MET A 66 27.04 -9.44 28.41
CA MET A 66 27.58 -8.59 27.34
C MET A 66 27.70 -9.34 26.00
N SER A 67 28.08 -10.61 26.00
CA SER A 67 28.15 -11.41 24.78
C SER A 67 26.76 -11.64 24.16
N ILE A 68 25.74 -11.82 24.99
CA ILE A 68 24.34 -11.89 24.55
C ILE A 68 23.92 -10.57 23.88
N ILE A 69 24.22 -9.43 24.49
CA ILE A 69 23.87 -8.12 23.92
C ILE A 69 24.53 -7.91 22.55
N VAL A 70 25.81 -8.25 22.42
CA VAL A 70 26.55 -8.12 21.16
C VAL A 70 25.96 -8.98 20.03
N LEU A 71 25.36 -10.12 20.37
CA LEU A 71 24.69 -11.00 19.39
C LEU A 71 23.25 -10.55 19.08
N LEU A 72 22.53 -9.99 20.06
CA LEU A 72 21.14 -9.57 19.91
C LEU A 72 21.00 -8.26 19.14
N ILE A 73 21.90 -7.29 19.34
CA ILE A 73 21.80 -5.97 18.69
C ILE A 73 21.79 -6.08 17.15
N PRO A 74 22.69 -6.84 16.48
CA PRO A 74 22.66 -6.98 15.03
C PRO A 74 21.38 -7.65 14.52
N LEU A 75 20.82 -8.61 15.26
CA LEU A 75 19.57 -9.29 14.91
C LEU A 75 18.37 -8.33 14.98
N LEU A 76 18.31 -7.52 16.03
CA LEU A 76 17.32 -6.45 16.19
C LEU A 76 17.47 -5.38 15.09
N MET A 77 18.69 -4.94 14.78
CA MET A 77 18.93 -3.97 13.71
C MET A 77 18.58 -4.53 12.32
N TYR A 78 18.87 -5.80 12.06
CA TYR A 78 18.53 -6.46 10.79
C TYR A 78 17.01 -6.58 10.61
N SER A 79 16.30 -7.04 11.65
CA SER A 79 14.84 -7.13 11.61
C SER A 79 14.18 -5.75 11.52
N PHE A 80 14.69 -4.75 12.25
CA PHE A 80 14.21 -3.38 12.18
C PHE A 80 14.41 -2.75 10.80
N ASN A 81 15.57 -2.94 10.16
CA ASN A 81 15.81 -2.43 8.82
C ASN A 81 14.96 -3.13 7.77
N ASN A 82 14.77 -4.45 7.88
CA ASN A 82 13.84 -5.17 7.00
C ASN A 82 12.40 -4.70 7.20
N TRP A 83 12.00 -4.38 8.44
CA TRP A 83 10.69 -3.80 8.73
C TRP A 83 10.54 -2.41 8.08
N ILE A 84 11.50 -1.49 8.27
CA ILE A 84 11.51 -0.18 7.61
C ILE A 84 11.42 -0.32 6.09
N LYS A 85 12.20 -1.25 5.51
CA LYS A 85 12.19 -1.50 4.08
C LYS A 85 10.83 -2.01 3.62
N SER A 86 10.23 -2.95 4.34
CA SER A 86 8.89 -3.48 4.03
C SER A 86 7.81 -2.41 4.13
N VAL A 87 7.90 -1.49 5.10
CA VAL A 87 6.98 -0.36 5.25
C VAL A 87 7.17 0.66 4.12
N SER A 88 8.41 0.96 3.75
CA SER A 88 8.72 1.84 2.62
C SER A 88 8.25 1.25 1.29
N GLU A 89 8.48 -0.04 1.05
CA GLU A 89 8.00 -0.74 -0.13
C GLU A 89 6.47 -0.76 -0.17
N LYS A 90 5.79 -1.03 0.95
CA LYS A 90 4.32 -0.91 1.06
C LYS A 90 3.83 0.50 0.75
N ASN A 91 4.39 1.52 1.37
CA ASN A 91 4.02 2.92 1.12
C ASN A 91 4.29 3.32 -0.33
N GLN A 92 5.39 2.85 -0.94
CA GLN A 92 5.66 3.10 -2.36
C GLN A 92 4.69 2.35 -3.27
N MET A 93 4.29 1.14 -2.92
CA MET A 93 3.28 0.39 -3.66
C MET A 93 1.91 1.05 -3.54
N GLU A 94 1.51 1.48 -2.35
CA GLU A 94 0.29 2.26 -2.11
C GLU A 94 0.32 3.59 -2.86
N LEU A 95 1.45 4.31 -2.83
CA LEU A 95 1.63 5.54 -3.62
C LEU A 95 1.64 5.28 -5.13
N ARG A 96 2.22 4.18 -5.61
CA ARG A 96 2.19 3.79 -7.03
C ARG A 96 0.78 3.37 -7.43
N PHE A 97 0.05 2.69 -6.55
CA PHE A 97 -1.35 2.33 -6.72
C PHE A 97 -2.23 3.58 -6.77
N LEU A 98 -2.02 4.55 -5.86
CA LEU A 98 -2.64 5.88 -5.88
C LEU A 98 -2.33 6.63 -7.18
N LYS A 99 -1.06 6.65 -7.60
CA LYS A 99 -0.65 7.25 -8.89
C LYS A 99 -1.25 6.51 -10.09
N SER A 100 -1.52 5.21 -9.98
CA SER A 100 -2.14 4.42 -11.05
C SER A 100 -3.64 4.65 -11.16
N GLN A 101 -4.31 5.14 -10.12
CA GLN A 101 -5.72 5.55 -10.19
C GLN A 101 -5.92 6.77 -11.11
N ILE A 102 -4.85 7.52 -11.40
CA ILE A 102 -4.81 8.46 -12.52
C ILE A 102 -4.45 7.67 -13.77
N ASN A 103 -5.45 7.41 -14.63
CA ASN A 103 -5.19 6.87 -15.96
C ASN A 103 -4.39 7.91 -16.76
N HIS A 104 -3.08 7.73 -16.82
CA HIS A 104 -2.16 8.66 -17.49
C HIS A 104 -2.56 8.85 -18.96
N HIS A 105 -3.03 7.79 -19.62
CA HIS A 105 -3.49 7.85 -21.00
C HIS A 105 -4.78 8.69 -21.14
N PHE A 106 -5.74 8.54 -20.23
CA PHE A 106 -6.92 9.41 -20.19
C PHE A 106 -6.53 10.89 -20.01
N LEU A 107 -5.59 11.18 -19.11
CA LEU A 107 -5.14 12.55 -18.85
C LEU A 107 -4.48 13.18 -20.09
N PHE A 108 -3.50 12.49 -20.70
CA PHE A 108 -2.83 12.99 -21.91
C PHE A 108 -3.82 13.20 -23.06
N ASN A 109 -4.75 12.27 -23.26
CA ASN A 109 -5.75 12.40 -24.31
C ASN A 109 -6.73 13.53 -24.05
N SER A 110 -7.14 13.74 -22.80
CA SER A 110 -8.02 14.84 -22.43
C SER A 110 -7.34 16.19 -22.68
N LEU A 111 -6.06 16.31 -22.34
CA LEU A 111 -5.27 17.51 -22.64
C LEU A 111 -5.12 17.75 -24.15
N ASN A 112 -4.88 16.70 -24.94
CA ASN A 112 -4.80 16.83 -26.40
C ASN A 112 -6.12 17.30 -27.01
N THR A 113 -7.26 16.77 -26.55
CA THR A 113 -8.58 17.24 -26.97
C THR A 113 -8.79 18.70 -26.58
N ILE A 114 -8.47 19.09 -25.35
CA ILE A 114 -8.57 20.48 -24.91
C ILE A 114 -7.68 21.40 -25.76
N PHE A 115 -6.45 20.98 -26.08
CA PHE A 115 -5.56 21.73 -26.95
C PHE A 115 -6.17 21.95 -28.33
N ALA A 116 -6.70 20.89 -28.96
CA ALA A 116 -7.35 20.98 -30.26
C ALA A 116 -8.58 21.90 -30.23
N LEU A 117 -9.42 21.82 -29.18
CA LEU A 117 -10.56 22.72 -28.99
C LEU A 117 -10.10 24.18 -28.83
N SER A 118 -9.02 24.40 -28.07
CA SER A 118 -8.45 25.73 -27.88
C SER A 118 -7.89 26.30 -29.18
N GLU A 119 -7.20 25.49 -29.98
CA GLU A 119 -6.66 25.88 -31.28
C GLU A 119 -7.79 26.23 -32.27
N SER A 120 -8.90 25.49 -32.23
CA SER A 120 -10.08 25.77 -33.06
C SER A 120 -10.98 26.89 -32.53
N GLY A 121 -10.66 27.50 -31.38
CA GLY A 121 -11.50 28.51 -30.75
C GLY A 121 -12.88 28.00 -30.31
N SER A 122 -12.99 26.72 -29.98
CA SER A 122 -14.26 26.07 -29.64
C SER A 122 -14.81 26.60 -28.30
N PRO A 123 -16.12 26.90 -28.21
CA PRO A 123 -16.75 27.33 -26.95
C PRO A 123 -16.74 26.23 -25.87
N GLU A 124 -16.57 24.96 -26.24
CA GLU A 124 -16.47 23.83 -25.33
C GLU A 124 -15.14 23.80 -24.54
N THR A 125 -14.12 24.53 -25.00
CA THR A 125 -12.76 24.53 -24.39
C THR A 125 -12.80 24.80 -22.89
N SER A 126 -13.47 25.87 -22.46
CA SER A 126 -13.54 26.24 -21.04
C SER A 126 -14.26 25.18 -20.20
N LYS A 127 -15.31 24.57 -20.77
CA LYS A 127 -16.07 23.50 -20.10
C LYS A 127 -15.23 22.22 -19.94
N ALA A 128 -14.44 21.87 -20.95
CA ALA A 128 -13.53 20.74 -20.92
C ALA A 128 -12.41 20.94 -19.87
N ILE A 129 -11.81 22.13 -19.82
CA ILE A 129 -10.82 22.49 -18.79
C ILE A 129 -11.44 22.38 -17.39
N PHE A 130 -12.63 22.93 -17.19
CA PHE A 130 -13.32 22.85 -15.91
C PHE A 130 -13.56 21.40 -15.49
N SER A 131 -14.12 20.57 -16.37
CA SER A 131 -14.40 19.15 -16.11
C SER A 131 -13.13 18.39 -15.73
N LEU A 132 -12.03 18.59 -16.46
CA LEU A 132 -10.75 17.97 -16.15
C LEU A 132 -10.23 18.43 -14.78
N SER A 133 -10.34 19.72 -14.46
CA SER A 133 -9.89 20.26 -13.18
C SER A 133 -10.69 19.71 -12.00
N THR A 134 -12.02 19.55 -12.15
CA THR A 134 -12.89 19.00 -11.12
C THR A 134 -12.58 17.53 -10.88
N MET A 135 -12.42 16.76 -11.96
CA MET A 135 -11.97 15.37 -11.88
C MET A 135 -10.62 15.25 -11.15
N MET A 136 -9.63 16.05 -11.53
CA MET A 136 -8.31 16.01 -10.91
C MET A 136 -8.36 16.37 -9.42
N ARG A 137 -9.20 17.33 -9.03
CA ARG A 137 -9.41 17.67 -7.63
C ARG A 137 -9.93 16.47 -6.85
N TYR A 138 -10.99 15.83 -7.35
CA TYR A 138 -11.55 14.62 -6.73
C TYR A 138 -10.50 13.52 -6.59
N LEU A 139 -9.75 13.23 -7.65
CA LEU A 139 -8.71 12.19 -7.66
C LEU A 139 -7.55 12.47 -6.71
N LEU A 140 -7.27 13.73 -6.39
CA LEU A 140 -6.15 14.10 -5.51
C LEU A 140 -6.57 14.23 -4.04
N SER A 141 -7.83 14.58 -3.75
CA SER A 141 -8.32 14.80 -2.39
C SER A 141 -9.28 13.72 -1.90
N ASP A 142 -10.37 13.49 -2.64
CA ASP A 142 -11.51 12.71 -2.17
C ASP A 142 -11.27 11.20 -2.33
N SER A 143 -10.50 10.79 -3.33
CA SER A 143 -10.12 9.38 -3.57
C SER A 143 -9.33 8.74 -2.40
N GLN A 144 -8.71 9.55 -1.54
CA GLN A 144 -7.93 9.10 -0.39
C GLN A 144 -8.77 8.89 0.88
N SER A 145 -10.05 9.25 0.85
CA SER A 145 -10.96 9.04 1.98
C SER A 145 -11.54 7.63 1.96
N ASP A 146 -11.88 7.09 3.14
CA ASP A 146 -12.53 5.77 3.23
C ASP A 146 -13.91 5.75 2.54
N LYS A 147 -14.64 6.86 2.63
CA LYS A 147 -15.94 7.07 2.00
C LYS A 147 -16.06 8.51 1.50
N VAL A 148 -16.84 8.69 0.45
CA VAL A 148 -17.28 9.97 -0.09
C VAL A 148 -18.81 10.01 -0.16
N THR A 149 -19.40 11.19 -0.31
CA THR A 149 -20.82 11.27 -0.64
C THR A 149 -21.07 10.79 -2.06
N LEU A 150 -22.14 10.02 -2.27
CA LEU A 150 -22.57 9.55 -3.59
C LEU A 150 -22.72 10.67 -4.61
N THR A 151 -23.18 11.85 -4.18
CA THR A 151 -23.26 13.05 -5.04
C THR A 151 -21.92 13.41 -5.68
N LYS A 152 -20.81 13.35 -4.91
CA LYS A 152 -19.46 13.63 -5.44
C LYS A 152 -18.98 12.57 -6.43
N GLU A 153 -19.28 11.30 -6.14
CA GLU A 153 -18.96 10.19 -7.07
C GLU A 153 -19.72 10.35 -8.39
N LEU A 154 -21.01 10.73 -8.34
CA LEU A 154 -21.82 10.98 -9.54
C LEU A 154 -21.37 12.23 -10.31
N GLU A 155 -20.93 13.28 -9.61
CA GLU A 155 -20.36 14.48 -10.21
C GLU A 155 -19.05 14.16 -10.96
N LEU A 156 -18.17 13.36 -10.35
CA LEU A 156 -16.96 12.84 -11.00
C LEU A 156 -17.33 12.09 -12.30
N ILE A 157 -18.28 11.16 -12.22
CA ILE A 157 -18.73 10.38 -13.37
C ILE A 157 -19.28 11.30 -14.46
N SER A 158 -20.11 12.28 -14.11
CA SER A 158 -20.66 13.23 -15.08
C SER A 158 -19.56 13.98 -15.83
N HIS A 159 -18.57 14.52 -15.12
CA HIS A 159 -17.43 15.21 -15.75
C HIS A 159 -16.58 14.29 -16.62
N TYR A 160 -16.39 13.04 -16.18
CA TYR A 160 -15.69 12.04 -16.99
C TYR A 160 -16.43 11.74 -18.29
N ILE A 161 -17.74 11.51 -18.21
CA ILE A 161 -18.61 11.25 -19.36
C ILE A 161 -18.58 12.44 -20.33
N GLU A 162 -18.63 13.67 -19.84
CA GLU A 162 -18.54 14.87 -20.68
C GLU A 162 -17.22 14.93 -21.45
N LEU A 163 -16.09 14.65 -20.80
CA LEU A 163 -14.79 14.61 -21.46
C LEU A 163 -14.68 13.46 -22.46
N GLN A 164 -15.24 12.29 -22.14
CA GLN A 164 -15.25 11.17 -23.08
C GLN A 164 -16.12 11.48 -24.30
N ARG A 165 -17.27 12.15 -24.15
CA ARG A 165 -18.13 12.56 -25.28
C ARG A 165 -17.38 13.38 -26.33
N LEU A 166 -16.52 14.30 -25.90
CA LEU A 166 -15.71 15.13 -26.80
C LEU A 166 -14.70 14.30 -27.62
N ARG A 167 -14.42 13.08 -27.19
CA ARG A 167 -13.43 12.17 -27.77
C ARG A 167 -14.06 11.01 -28.54
N LEU A 168 -15.37 10.80 -28.41
CA LEU A 168 -16.03 9.70 -29.09
C LEU A 168 -16.01 9.95 -30.61
N PRO A 169 -15.53 8.98 -31.41
CA PRO A 169 -15.80 8.91 -32.83
C PRO A 169 -17.28 9.18 -33.15
N GLY A 170 -17.55 9.92 -34.22
CA GLY A 170 -18.92 10.30 -34.60
C GLY A 170 -19.85 9.14 -34.98
N ASN A 171 -19.31 7.92 -35.13
CA ASN A 171 -20.07 6.70 -35.37
C ASN A 171 -20.44 5.95 -34.09
N MET A 172 -20.14 6.48 -32.90
CA MET A 172 -20.51 5.87 -31.63
C MET A 172 -21.63 6.61 -30.93
N THR A 173 -22.51 5.82 -30.30
CA THR A 173 -23.60 6.33 -29.47
C THR A 173 -23.28 6.08 -28.01
N LEU A 174 -23.35 7.14 -27.20
CA LEU A 174 -23.22 7.05 -25.74
C LEU A 174 -24.53 7.49 -25.08
N ASN A 175 -25.19 6.54 -24.43
CA ASN A 175 -26.35 6.80 -23.58
C ASN A 175 -25.90 6.78 -22.13
N PHE A 176 -26.10 7.89 -21.42
CA PHE A 176 -25.81 8.01 -20.00
C PHE A 176 -27.01 8.59 -19.28
N GLN A 177 -27.49 7.90 -18.26
CA GLN A 177 -28.64 8.34 -17.46
C GLN A 177 -28.44 8.05 -15.97
N VAL A 178 -28.88 8.99 -15.14
CA VAL A 178 -28.98 8.83 -13.69
C VAL A 178 -30.44 9.07 -13.29
N LYS A 179 -31.04 8.15 -12.53
CA LYS A 179 -32.42 8.24 -12.04
C LYS A 179 -32.48 8.00 -10.54
N GLY A 180 -33.43 8.67 -9.89
CA GLY A 180 -33.69 8.57 -8.45
C GLY A 180 -33.14 9.76 -7.68
N GLU A 181 -33.54 9.86 -6.42
CA GLU A 181 -33.02 10.90 -5.52
C GLU A 181 -31.63 10.51 -5.04
N THR A 182 -30.73 11.48 -4.97
CA THR A 182 -29.34 11.31 -4.52
C THR A 182 -29.11 11.94 -3.15
N PRO A 183 -29.65 11.40 -2.05
CA PRO A 183 -29.20 11.74 -0.71
C PRO A 183 -27.67 11.56 -0.62
N PRO A 184 -27.01 12.25 0.32
CA PRO A 184 -25.57 12.17 0.50
C PRO A 184 -25.14 10.84 1.17
N TYR A 185 -25.56 9.71 0.61
CA TYR A 185 -25.16 8.38 1.07
C TYR A 185 -23.63 8.23 0.97
N PRO A 186 -22.98 7.61 1.97
CA PRO A 186 -21.57 7.30 1.90
C PRO A 186 -21.32 6.15 0.92
N ILE A 187 -20.39 6.34 -0.01
CA ILE A 187 -19.94 5.32 -0.96
C ILE A 187 -18.40 5.29 -0.98
N SER A 188 -17.83 4.11 -1.20
CA SER A 188 -16.40 3.93 -1.43
C SER A 188 -15.99 4.67 -2.71
N PRO A 189 -14.99 5.57 -2.66
CA PRO A 189 -14.67 6.42 -3.81
C PRO A 189 -14.17 5.62 -5.00
N MET A 190 -14.48 6.07 -6.21
CA MET A 190 -14.08 5.45 -7.49
C MET A 190 -14.67 4.06 -7.77
N ILE A 191 -15.56 3.53 -6.92
CA ILE A 191 -16.07 2.17 -7.10
C ILE A 191 -16.91 2.05 -8.37
N LEU A 192 -17.78 3.03 -8.63
CA LEU A 192 -18.61 3.07 -9.83
C LEU A 192 -17.77 3.45 -11.05
N MET A 193 -16.86 4.42 -10.85
CA MET A 193 -15.97 4.92 -11.89
C MET A 193 -15.12 3.81 -12.51
N THR A 194 -14.64 2.84 -11.71
CA THR A 194 -13.83 1.71 -12.19
C THR A 194 -14.56 0.89 -13.25
N PHE A 195 -15.86 0.66 -13.08
CA PHE A 195 -16.68 -0.10 -14.03
C PHE A 195 -17.03 0.74 -15.26
N ILE A 196 -17.34 2.01 -15.06
CA ILE A 196 -17.62 2.95 -16.15
C ILE A 196 -16.40 3.14 -17.06
N GLU A 197 -15.19 3.23 -16.49
CA GLU A 197 -13.96 3.31 -17.26
C GLU A 197 -13.76 2.08 -18.16
N ASN A 198 -14.13 0.88 -17.68
CA ASN A 198 -14.03 -0.34 -18.48
C ASN A 198 -14.94 -0.28 -19.72
N CYS A 199 -16.13 0.32 -19.62
CA CYS A 199 -17.02 0.50 -20.78
C CYS A 199 -16.34 1.28 -21.91
N PHE A 200 -15.63 2.36 -21.58
CA PHE A 200 -14.92 3.16 -22.58
C PHE A 200 -13.64 2.48 -23.07
N LYS A 201 -12.93 1.79 -22.18
CA LYS A 201 -11.68 1.10 -22.55
C LYS A 201 -11.94 -0.02 -23.56
N HIS A 202 -13.05 -0.73 -23.42
CA HIS A 202 -13.37 -1.90 -24.25
C HIS A 202 -14.45 -1.63 -25.31
N GLY A 203 -15.28 -0.60 -25.15
CA GLY A 203 -16.37 -0.28 -26.07
C GLY A 203 -16.06 0.78 -27.14
N ILE A 204 -14.94 1.51 -27.03
CA ILE A 204 -14.55 2.51 -28.04
C ILE A 204 -13.76 1.84 -29.16
N HIS A 205 -14.26 1.97 -30.40
CA HIS A 205 -13.56 1.53 -31.61
C HIS A 205 -13.55 2.63 -32.67
N THR A 206 -12.42 2.84 -33.36
CA THR A 206 -12.26 3.93 -34.34
C THR A 206 -12.91 3.63 -35.69
N ASN A 207 -13.03 2.35 -36.07
CA ASN A 207 -13.39 1.95 -37.44
C ASN A 207 -14.77 1.29 -37.55
N LYS A 208 -15.54 1.19 -36.46
CA LYS A 208 -16.85 0.55 -36.44
C LYS A 208 -17.83 1.38 -35.62
N PRO A 209 -19.13 1.41 -36.01
CA PRO A 209 -20.14 1.95 -35.13
C PRO A 209 -20.20 1.12 -33.86
N GLY A 210 -20.59 1.75 -32.75
CA GLY A 210 -20.67 1.10 -31.46
C GLY A 210 -21.61 1.84 -30.52
N GLU A 211 -22.04 1.13 -29.47
CA GLU A 211 -22.94 1.64 -28.45
C GLU A 211 -22.35 1.41 -27.07
N ILE A 212 -22.38 2.45 -26.23
CA ILE A 212 -22.11 2.38 -24.80
C ILE A 212 -23.34 2.92 -24.08
N ASN A 213 -23.95 2.09 -23.23
CA ASN A 213 -25.06 2.49 -22.36
C ASN A 213 -24.61 2.36 -20.91
N ILE A 214 -24.87 3.42 -20.14
CA ILE A 214 -24.54 3.51 -18.71
C ILE A 214 -25.78 4.07 -18.01
N ASP A 215 -26.42 3.24 -17.21
CA ASP A 215 -27.63 3.58 -16.47
C ASP A 215 -27.34 3.44 -14.97
N ILE A 216 -27.59 4.51 -14.23
CA ILE A 216 -27.46 4.54 -12.76
C ILE A 216 -28.83 4.79 -12.16
N HIS A 217 -29.27 3.87 -11.30
CA HIS A 217 -30.55 3.96 -10.62
C HIS A 217 -30.36 3.95 -9.11
N LEU A 218 -31.02 4.88 -8.42
CA LEU A 218 -31.08 4.92 -6.97
C LEU A 218 -32.50 4.56 -6.54
N LEU A 219 -32.65 3.42 -5.85
CA LEU A 219 -33.94 2.91 -5.39
C LEU A 219 -33.78 2.18 -4.06
N ASN A 220 -34.63 2.48 -3.08
CA ASN A 220 -34.67 1.78 -1.78
C ASN A 220 -33.31 1.72 -1.05
N ASN A 221 -32.57 2.83 -1.00
CA ASN A 221 -31.21 2.92 -0.45
C ASN A 221 -30.15 2.09 -1.18
N LYS A 222 -30.47 1.59 -2.37
CA LYS A 222 -29.52 0.88 -3.21
C LYS A 222 -29.15 1.74 -4.40
N ILE A 223 -27.90 1.59 -4.82
CA ILE A 223 -27.45 2.06 -6.12
C ILE A 223 -27.27 0.86 -7.05
N ILE A 224 -27.84 0.99 -8.24
CA ILE A 224 -27.75 0.02 -9.31
C ILE A 224 -27.01 0.70 -10.46
N LEU A 225 -25.92 0.09 -10.91
CA LEU A 225 -25.17 0.47 -12.11
C LEU A 225 -25.34 -0.65 -13.13
N ASP A 226 -26.02 -0.33 -14.22
CA ASP A 226 -26.13 -1.16 -15.40
C ASP A 226 -25.27 -0.56 -16.51
N THR A 227 -24.41 -1.38 -17.11
CA THR A 227 -23.67 -0.97 -18.29
C THR A 227 -23.75 -2.01 -19.39
N LYS A 228 -23.82 -1.54 -20.62
CA LYS A 228 -23.77 -2.35 -21.83
C LYS A 228 -22.79 -1.69 -22.79
N ASN A 229 -21.80 -2.43 -23.25
CA ASN A 229 -20.94 -1.98 -24.34
C ASN A 229 -20.76 -3.10 -25.36
N GLU A 230 -20.55 -2.72 -26.62
CA GLU A 230 -20.15 -3.68 -27.64
C GLU A 230 -18.70 -4.15 -27.35
N ILE A 231 -18.46 -5.44 -27.60
CA ILE A 231 -17.17 -6.10 -27.59
C ILE A 231 -16.93 -6.70 -28.98
N HIS A 232 -15.76 -6.47 -29.54
CA HIS A 232 -15.40 -7.08 -30.81
C HIS A 232 -14.44 -8.25 -30.61
N ALA A 233 -14.76 -9.36 -31.25
CA ALA A 233 -14.01 -10.62 -31.26
C ALA A 233 -12.57 -10.41 -31.76
N THR A 234 -11.71 -9.97 -30.87
CA THR A 234 -10.25 -10.00 -31.02
C THR A 234 -9.71 -10.87 -29.90
N ASN A 235 -10.13 -12.13 -29.82
CA ASN A 235 -9.64 -13.14 -28.87
C ASN A 235 -9.50 -12.67 -27.40
N GLN A 236 -10.34 -11.76 -26.92
CA GLN A 236 -10.36 -11.35 -25.53
C GLN A 236 -11.39 -12.23 -24.82
N SER A 237 -10.92 -13.24 -24.10
CA SER A 237 -11.76 -13.99 -23.17
C SER A 237 -12.27 -13.06 -22.06
N LEU A 238 -13.29 -13.50 -21.30
CA LEU A 238 -13.69 -12.89 -20.03
C LEU A 238 -12.46 -12.53 -19.16
N ASP A 239 -11.42 -13.37 -19.13
CA ASP A 239 -10.18 -13.12 -18.37
C ASP A 239 -9.42 -11.85 -18.82
N ALA A 240 -9.52 -11.47 -20.09
CA ALA A 240 -8.88 -10.27 -20.63
C ALA A 240 -9.70 -8.99 -20.32
N ILE A 241 -11.02 -9.12 -20.22
CA ILE A 241 -11.95 -8.03 -19.86
C ILE A 241 -11.99 -7.85 -18.34
N GLU A 242 -11.94 -8.95 -17.57
CA GLU A 242 -11.78 -8.99 -16.12
C GLU A 242 -10.37 -8.59 -15.65
N GLY A 243 -9.63 -7.83 -16.46
CA GLY A 243 -8.29 -7.36 -16.16
C GLY A 243 -8.16 -6.69 -14.79
N ILE A 244 -6.93 -6.35 -14.42
CA ILE A 244 -6.52 -5.91 -13.07
C ILE A 244 -7.51 -4.93 -12.38
N GLY A 245 -8.15 -4.03 -13.14
CA GLY A 245 -9.17 -3.09 -12.61
C GLY A 245 -10.44 -3.75 -12.07
N VAL A 246 -11.07 -4.67 -12.80
CA VAL A 246 -12.31 -5.36 -12.37
C VAL A 246 -12.03 -6.24 -11.15
N GLU A 247 -10.93 -6.97 -11.18
CA GLU A 247 -10.53 -7.85 -10.08
C GLU A 247 -10.23 -7.06 -8.79
N ASN A 248 -9.56 -5.90 -8.91
CA ASN A 248 -9.36 -5.02 -7.76
C ASN A 248 -10.68 -4.43 -7.25
N ALA A 249 -11.60 -4.08 -8.14
CA ALA A 249 -12.94 -3.61 -7.76
C ALA A 249 -13.73 -4.70 -7.03
N LYS A 250 -13.68 -5.96 -7.49
CA LYS A 250 -14.30 -7.11 -6.80
C LYS A 250 -13.78 -7.27 -5.37
N ARG A 251 -12.46 -7.22 -5.16
CA ARG A 251 -11.85 -7.30 -3.81
C ARG A 251 -12.28 -6.13 -2.94
N ARG A 252 -12.34 -4.93 -3.51
CA ARG A 252 -12.78 -3.73 -2.79
C ARG A 252 -14.25 -3.78 -2.42
N LEU A 253 -15.13 -4.29 -3.30
CA LEU A 253 -16.53 -4.54 -2.99
C LEU A 253 -16.67 -5.53 -1.82
N ALA A 254 -15.92 -6.63 -1.86
CA ALA A 254 -15.93 -7.64 -0.80
C ALA A 254 -15.49 -7.07 0.57
N HIS A 255 -14.53 -6.14 0.57
CA HIS A 255 -14.05 -5.47 1.78
C HIS A 255 -15.01 -4.38 2.28
N ASP A 256 -15.46 -3.50 1.39
CA ASP A 256 -16.19 -2.28 1.77
C ASP A 256 -17.70 -2.50 1.93
N TYR A 257 -18.25 -3.59 1.36
CA TYR A 257 -19.67 -3.93 1.33
C TYR A 257 -19.92 -5.43 1.58
N PRO A 258 -19.41 -6.03 2.67
CA PRO A 258 -19.59 -7.47 2.91
C PRO A 258 -21.08 -7.84 2.95
N ASN A 259 -21.50 -8.76 2.07
CA ASN A 259 -22.90 -9.18 1.87
C ASN A 259 -23.89 -8.06 1.49
N LYS A 260 -23.38 -6.91 1.06
CA LYS A 260 -24.17 -5.72 0.68
C LYS A 260 -24.00 -5.33 -0.78
N TYR A 261 -23.53 -6.25 -1.62
CA TYR A 261 -23.45 -6.01 -3.06
C TYR A 261 -23.79 -7.28 -3.85
N GLN A 262 -24.21 -7.07 -5.09
CA GLN A 262 -24.28 -8.09 -6.12
C GLN A 262 -23.59 -7.57 -7.36
N LEU A 263 -22.69 -8.36 -7.93
CA LEU A 263 -22.03 -8.04 -9.19
C LEU A 263 -22.24 -9.20 -10.15
N GLN A 264 -22.78 -8.90 -11.33
CA GLN A 264 -22.96 -9.85 -12.42
C GLN A 264 -22.27 -9.28 -13.66
N LEU A 265 -21.40 -10.10 -14.25
CA LEU A 265 -20.73 -9.81 -15.51
C LEU A 265 -21.19 -10.86 -16.51
N LYS A 266 -21.67 -10.43 -17.67
CA LYS A 266 -22.22 -11.32 -18.68
C LYS A 266 -21.72 -10.92 -20.06
N GLU A 267 -21.19 -11.90 -20.77
CA GLU A 267 -20.78 -11.76 -22.16
C GLU A 267 -21.81 -12.45 -23.06
N GLU A 268 -22.45 -11.69 -23.93
CA GLU A 268 -23.33 -12.19 -24.99
C GLU A 268 -22.95 -11.49 -26.29
N ALA A 269 -21.97 -12.06 -26.99
CA ALA A 269 -21.40 -11.46 -28.21
C ALA A 269 -22.52 -10.98 -29.17
N PRO A 270 -22.45 -9.71 -29.62
CA PRO A 270 -21.30 -8.81 -29.54
C PRO A 270 -21.29 -7.90 -28.30
N TYR A 271 -22.01 -8.19 -27.21
CA TYR A 271 -22.14 -7.30 -26.06
C TYR A 271 -21.53 -7.83 -24.77
N PHE A 272 -21.03 -6.92 -23.95
CA PHE A 272 -20.70 -7.14 -22.56
C PHE A 272 -21.66 -6.35 -21.67
N TYR A 273 -22.19 -7.02 -20.66
CA TYR A 273 -23.11 -6.47 -19.69
C TYR A 273 -22.50 -6.54 -18.31
N LEU A 274 -22.68 -5.46 -17.56
CA LEU A 274 -22.36 -5.40 -16.15
C LEU A 274 -23.58 -4.91 -15.39
N HIS A 275 -23.93 -5.64 -14.35
CA HIS A 275 -24.93 -5.25 -13.37
C HIS A 275 -24.28 -5.24 -12.00
N LEU A 276 -24.27 -4.08 -11.36
CA LEU A 276 -23.77 -3.89 -10.01
C LEU A 276 -24.86 -3.28 -9.15
N GLU A 277 -25.22 -3.97 -8.08
CA GLU A 277 -26.12 -3.48 -7.03
C GLU A 277 -25.31 -3.32 -5.74
N ILE A 278 -25.42 -2.18 -5.07
CA ILE A 278 -24.80 -1.93 -3.76
C ILE A 278 -25.87 -1.38 -2.81
N ASP A 279 -26.00 -2.00 -1.64
CA ASP A 279 -26.76 -1.47 -0.52
C ASP A 279 -25.92 -0.43 0.23
N LEU A 280 -26.48 0.78 0.36
CA LEU A 280 -25.79 1.94 0.92
C LEU A 280 -25.98 2.08 2.45
N ILE A 281 -26.78 1.20 3.08
CA ILE A 281 -27.08 1.21 4.53
C ILE A 281 -26.61 -0.07 5.20
#